data_AF-A0A2T0RR45-F1
#
_entry.id   AF-A0A2T0RR45-F1
#
_cell.length_a   1.000
_cell.length_b   1.000
_cell.length_c   1.000
_cell.angle_alpha   90.00
_cell.angle_beta   90.00
_cell.angle_gamma   90.00
#
_symmetry.space_group_name_H-M   'P 1'
#
loop_
_entity.id
_entity.type
_entity.pdbx_description
1 polymer ?
#
loop_
_entity_poly.entity_id
_entity_poly.type
_entity_poly.pdbx_seq_one_letter_code
_entity_poly.pdbx_strand_id
1 'polypeptide(L)'
;MLRQAMNRANLLLRFSLELAALSGFAIWAWSRADGGWRYLAAASIGVAVAAIWGTFNVPGDPSRSGEAPVAVPGWVRLLIELTVLLGGAGAFVGASLHAAGLVMVALICVHYALSTDRIAWLLRRP
;
A
#
# COMPACT_ATOMS: atom_id res chain seq x y z
N MET A 1 11.24 16.68 19.98
CA MET A 1 11.30 15.28 20.46
C MET A 1 9.92 14.66 20.30
N LEU A 2 9.72 13.77 19.32
CA LEU A 2 8.72 12.68 19.33
C LEU A 2 9.15 11.74 18.20
N ARG A 3 10.23 11.00 18.44
CA ARG A 3 10.73 9.95 17.55
C ARG A 3 10.18 8.64 18.06
N GLN A 4 8.89 8.38 17.85
CA GLN A 4 8.42 6.99 17.90
C GLN A 4 8.62 6.42 16.49
N ALA A 5 9.74 5.71 16.32
CA ALA A 5 9.80 4.73 15.26
C ALA A 5 8.57 3.82 15.42
N MET A 6 7.81 3.61 14.34
CA MET A 6 6.68 2.69 14.39
C MET A 6 7.12 1.37 15.02
N ASN A 7 6.27 0.79 15.87
CA ASN A 7 6.52 -0.51 16.45
C ASN A 7 6.86 -1.51 15.32
N ARG A 8 7.92 -2.32 15.51
CA ARG A 8 8.39 -3.31 14.53
C ARG A 8 7.27 -4.24 14.06
N ALA A 9 6.35 -4.61 14.94
CA ALA A 9 5.18 -5.41 14.59
C ALA A 9 4.27 -4.71 13.58
N ASN A 10 4.06 -3.40 13.75
CA ASN A 10 3.25 -2.60 12.84
C ASN A 10 3.95 -2.35 11.49
N LEU A 11 5.29 -2.24 11.49
CA LEU A 11 6.07 -2.23 10.25
C LEU A 11 5.98 -3.56 9.50
N LEU A 12 6.06 -4.69 10.21
CA LEU A 12 5.89 -6.00 9.61
C LEU A 12 4.47 -6.17 9.05
N LEU A 13 3.45 -5.75 9.80
CA LEU A 13 2.06 -5.74 9.33
C LEU A 13 1.92 -4.92 8.05
N ARG A 14 2.48 -3.69 8.04
CA ARG A 14 2.49 -2.83 6.86
C ARG A 14 3.14 -3.52 5.67
N PHE A 15 4.33 -4.08 5.84
CA PHE A 15 5.03 -4.79 4.77
C PHE A 15 4.21 -5.97 4.23
N SER A 16 3.59 -6.76 5.10
CA SER A 16 2.70 -7.85 4.70
C SER A 16 1.48 -7.34 3.92
N LEU A 17 0.90 -6.19 4.34
CA LEU A 17 -0.19 -5.53 3.62
C LEU A 17 0.26 -5.01 2.24
N GLU A 18 1.48 -4.49 2.12
CA GLU A 18 2.06 -4.06 0.83
C GLU A 18 2.18 -5.24 -0.14
N LEU A 19 2.72 -6.38 0.32
CA LEU A 19 2.81 -7.61 -0.49
C LEU A 19 1.42 -8.15 -0.86
N ALA A 20 0.48 -8.14 0.09
CA ALA A 20 -0.90 -8.56 -0.15
C ALA A 20 -1.58 -7.67 -1.19
N ALA A 21 -1.38 -6.35 -1.13
CA ALA A 21 -1.94 -5.41 -2.09
C ALA A 21 -1.43 -5.67 -3.51
N LEU A 22 -0.11 -5.81 -3.67
CA LEU A 22 0.52 -6.14 -4.96
C LEU A 22 0.00 -7.47 -5.51
N SER A 23 -0.14 -8.48 -4.64
CA SER A 23 -0.70 -9.78 -5.01
C SER A 23 -2.16 -9.67 -5.44
N GLY A 24 -2.97 -8.88 -4.72
CA GLY A 24 -4.37 -8.63 -5.06
C GLY A 24 -4.53 -8.01 -6.44
N PHE A 25 -3.76 -6.96 -6.74
CA PHE A 25 -3.75 -6.35 -8.08
C PHE A 25 -3.28 -7.32 -9.18
N ALA A 26 -2.22 -8.09 -8.93
CA ALA A 26 -1.71 -9.06 -9.89
C ALA A 26 -2.72 -10.18 -10.20
N ILE A 27 -3.34 -10.75 -9.16
CA ILE A 27 -4.39 -11.77 -9.29
C ILE A 27 -5.59 -11.22 -10.04
N TRP A 28 -6.01 -10.00 -9.69
CA TRP A 28 -7.10 -9.33 -10.38
C TRP A 28 -6.80 -9.14 -11.87
N ALA A 29 -5.66 -8.55 -12.24
CA ALA A 29 -5.29 -8.37 -13.64
C ALA A 29 -5.15 -9.70 -14.38
N TRP A 30 -4.57 -10.73 -13.74
CA TRP A 30 -4.48 -12.08 -14.28
C TRP A 30 -5.86 -12.65 -14.62
N SER A 31 -6.85 -12.49 -13.73
CA SER A 31 -8.22 -12.97 -13.93
C SER A 31 -9.00 -12.23 -15.03
N ARG A 32 -8.47 -11.13 -15.58
CA ARG A 32 -9.10 -10.33 -16.64
C ARG A 32 -8.51 -10.57 -18.02
N ALA A 33 -7.53 -11.44 -18.15
CA ALA A 33 -6.83 -11.68 -19.39
C ALA A 33 -6.64 -13.17 -19.67
N ASP A 34 -6.68 -13.53 -20.95
CA ASP A 34 -6.56 -14.91 -21.42
C ASP A 34 -5.19 -15.21 -22.05
N GLY A 35 -4.90 -16.51 -22.22
CA GLY A 35 -3.68 -16.98 -22.86
C GLY A 35 -2.40 -16.40 -22.26
N GLY A 36 -1.41 -16.08 -23.09
CA GLY A 36 -0.16 -15.45 -22.65
C GLY A 36 -0.32 -14.02 -22.13
N TRP A 37 -1.43 -13.34 -22.46
CA TRP A 37 -1.65 -11.93 -22.09
C TRP A 37 -1.81 -11.73 -20.58
N ARG A 38 -2.23 -12.77 -19.86
CA ARG A 38 -2.35 -12.76 -18.39
C ARG A 38 -1.04 -12.44 -17.67
N TYR A 39 0.10 -12.93 -18.20
CA TYR A 39 1.41 -12.70 -17.60
C TYR A 39 1.82 -11.24 -17.75
N LEU A 40 1.62 -10.69 -18.95
CA LEU A 40 1.90 -9.29 -19.23
C LEU A 40 1.00 -8.39 -18.37
N ALA A 41 -0.30 -8.66 -18.32
CA ALA A 41 -1.26 -7.88 -17.52
C ALA A 41 -0.88 -7.86 -16.03
N ALA A 42 -0.61 -9.04 -15.44
CA ALA A 42 -0.22 -9.15 -14.04
C ALA A 42 1.13 -8.47 -13.73
N ALA A 43 2.12 -8.62 -14.63
CA ALA A 43 3.42 -7.97 -14.46
C ALA A 43 3.31 -6.44 -14.59
N SER A 44 2.61 -5.94 -15.61
CA SER A 44 2.44 -4.50 -15.85
C SER A 44 1.71 -3.82 -14.70
N ILE A 45 0.63 -4.41 -14.17
CA ILE A 45 -0.08 -3.81 -13.03
C ILE A 45 0.78 -3.82 -11.76
N GLY A 46 1.50 -4.93 -11.51
CA GLY A 46 2.38 -5.06 -10.34
C GLY A 46 3.50 -4.01 -10.36
N VAL A 47 4.16 -3.86 -11.51
CA VAL A 47 5.20 -2.85 -11.71
C VAL A 47 4.65 -1.43 -11.56
N ALA A 48 3.49 -1.13 -12.15
CA ALA A 48 2.88 0.19 -12.04
C ALA A 48 2.55 0.56 -10.59
N VAL A 49 1.92 -0.37 -9.84
CA VAL A 49 1.58 -0.15 -8.43
C VAL A 49 2.84 -0.03 -7.56
N ALA A 50 3.85 -0.89 -7.78
CA ALA A 50 5.12 -0.83 -7.06
C ALA A 50 5.87 0.50 -7.33
N ALA A 51 5.85 0.97 -8.58
CA ALA A 51 6.44 2.27 -8.95
C ALA A 51 5.71 3.42 -8.24
N ILE A 52 4.37 3.47 -8.29
CA ILE A 52 3.59 4.50 -7.59
C ILE A 52 3.89 4.46 -6.08
N TRP A 53 3.93 3.27 -5.48
CA TRP A 53 4.21 3.11 -4.06
C TRP A 53 5.62 3.54 -3.67
N GLY A 54 6.64 3.16 -4.47
CA GLY A 54 8.06 3.40 -4.19
C GLY A 54 8.55 4.80 -4.53
N THR A 55 8.02 5.41 -5.59
CA THR A 55 8.52 6.67 -6.14
C THR A 55 8.01 7.89 -5.36
N PHE A 56 6.71 7.93 -5.05
CA PHE A 56 6.09 9.09 -4.40
C PHE A 56 6.15 8.95 -2.88
N ASN A 57 6.98 9.76 -2.22
CA ASN A 57 7.16 9.68 -0.77
C ASN A 57 7.33 11.05 -0.12
N VAL A 58 7.14 11.10 1.20
CA VAL A 58 7.46 12.27 2.01
C VAL A 58 8.91 12.18 2.46
N PRO A 59 9.73 13.22 2.26
CA PRO A 59 11.11 13.25 2.75
C PRO A 59 11.18 13.00 4.26
N GLY A 60 12.04 12.06 4.68
CA GLY A 60 12.23 11.72 6.09
C GLY A 60 11.09 10.92 6.73
N ASP A 61 10.24 10.26 5.93
CA ASP A 61 9.18 9.38 6.45
C ASP A 61 9.77 8.28 7.36
N PRO A 62 9.39 8.23 8.66
CA PRO A 62 9.95 7.29 9.63
C PRO A 62 9.55 5.83 9.40
N SER A 63 8.59 5.56 8.51
CA SER A 63 8.17 4.22 8.15
C SER A 63 8.96 3.60 7.00
N ARG A 64 9.87 4.37 6.38
CA ARG A 64 10.65 3.97 5.20
C ARG A 64 12.11 4.39 5.37
N SER A 65 12.93 4.23 4.32
CA SER A 65 14.32 4.70 4.30
C SER A 65 14.48 6.21 4.49
N GLY A 66 13.39 6.97 4.37
CA GLY A 66 13.39 8.44 4.38
C GLY A 66 13.71 9.05 3.00
N GLU A 67 14.10 8.24 2.02
CA GLU A 67 14.27 8.67 0.63
C GLU A 67 12.93 8.97 -0.03
N ALA A 68 12.90 10.01 -0.86
CA ALA A 68 11.74 10.41 -1.62
C ALA A 68 12.16 10.77 -3.05
N PRO A 69 12.22 9.77 -3.97
CA PRO A 69 12.59 10.01 -5.36
C PRO A 69 11.75 11.11 -6.00
N VAL A 70 10.44 11.10 -5.72
CA VAL A 70 9.53 12.21 -5.99
C VAL A 70 8.89 12.63 -4.68
N ALA A 71 9.27 13.80 -4.18
CA ALA A 71 8.71 14.37 -2.96
C ALA A 71 7.25 14.79 -3.18
N VAL A 72 6.37 14.37 -2.28
CA VAL A 72 4.95 14.75 -2.28
C VAL A 72 4.51 15.21 -0.88
N PRO A 73 3.46 16.06 -0.80
CA PRO A 73 2.84 16.41 0.47
C PRO A 73 2.35 15.19 1.24
N GLY A 74 2.34 15.24 2.57
CA GLY A 74 1.98 14.06 3.36
C GLY A 74 0.52 13.63 3.22
N TRP A 75 -0.41 14.54 2.90
CA TRP A 75 -1.78 14.17 2.56
C TRP A 75 -1.87 13.42 1.22
N VAL A 76 -1.04 13.79 0.22
CA VAL A 76 -0.95 13.07 -1.06
C VAL A 76 -0.39 11.68 -0.80
N ARG A 77 0.65 11.57 0.03
CA ARG A 77 1.20 10.27 0.41
C ARG A 77 0.15 9.40 1.09
N LEU A 78 -0.64 9.94 2.01
CA LEU A 78 -1.70 9.20 2.68
C LEU A 78 -2.77 8.71 1.70
N LEU A 79 -3.15 9.55 0.73
CA LEU A 79 -4.09 9.16 -0.33
C LEU A 79 -3.54 8.02 -1.19
N ILE A 80 -2.26 8.07 -1.58
CA ILE A 80 -1.59 6.99 -2.30
C ILE A 80 -1.58 5.71 -1.46
N GLU A 81 -1.26 5.81 -0.17
CA GLU A 81 -1.24 4.66 0.74
C GLU A 81 -2.60 3.98 0.80
N LEU A 82 -3.67 4.76 1.04
CA LEU A 82 -5.03 4.24 1.09
C LEU A 82 -5.47 3.67 -0.25
N THR A 83 -5.17 4.35 -1.36
CA THR A 83 -5.55 3.90 -2.71
C THR A 83 -4.91 2.56 -3.06
N VAL A 84 -3.63 2.38 -2.75
CA VAL A 84 -2.94 1.12 -3.05
C VAL A 84 -3.40 0.01 -2.10
N LEU A 85 -3.50 0.26 -0.81
CA LEU A 85 -3.89 -0.79 0.16
C LEU A 85 -5.35 -1.20 0.00
N LEU A 86 -6.28 -0.23 -0.02
CA LEU A 86 -7.71 -0.53 -0.22
C LEU A 86 -8.00 -0.98 -1.65
N GLY A 87 -7.26 -0.46 -2.64
CA GLY A 87 -7.34 -0.93 -4.02
C GLY A 87 -6.93 -2.40 -4.15
N GLY A 88 -5.87 -2.83 -3.44
CA GLY A 88 -5.47 -4.24 -3.37
C GLY A 88 -6.55 -5.12 -2.74
N ALA A 89 -7.21 -4.65 -1.67
CA ALA A 89 -8.35 -5.36 -1.09
C ALA A 89 -9.55 -5.44 -2.06
N GLY A 90 -9.85 -4.34 -2.75
CA GLY A 90 -10.87 -4.29 -3.81
C GLY A 90 -10.54 -5.19 -5.00
N ALA A 91 -9.26 -5.34 -5.33
CA ALA A 91 -8.77 -6.23 -6.37
C ALA A 91 -9.01 -7.71 -6.00
N PHE A 92 -8.80 -8.10 -4.74
CA PHE A 92 -9.19 -9.43 -4.25
C PHE A 92 -10.70 -9.67 -4.41
N VAL A 93 -11.53 -8.72 -4.00
CA VAL A 93 -13.00 -8.81 -4.17
C VAL A 93 -13.36 -8.92 -5.66
N GLY A 94 -12.76 -8.10 -6.52
CA GLY A 94 -12.98 -8.11 -7.97
C GLY A 94 -12.47 -9.36 -8.69
N ALA A 95 -11.68 -10.19 -8.01
CA ALA A 95 -11.22 -11.52 -8.41
C ALA A 95 -11.96 -12.65 -7.66
N SER A 96 -13.10 -12.34 -7.04
CA SER A 96 -13.96 -13.25 -6.26
C SER A 96 -13.36 -13.78 -4.95
N LEU A 97 -12.21 -13.26 -4.50
CA LEU A 97 -11.55 -13.60 -3.23
C LEU A 97 -12.03 -12.71 -2.08
N HIS A 98 -13.34 -12.69 -1.83
CA HIS A 98 -14.00 -11.79 -0.89
C HIS A 98 -13.45 -11.87 0.54
N ALA A 99 -13.22 -13.08 1.05
CA ALA A 99 -12.68 -13.28 2.40
C ALA A 99 -11.29 -12.65 2.55
N ALA A 100 -10.42 -12.80 1.54
CA ALA A 100 -9.10 -12.18 1.55
C ALA A 100 -9.20 -10.64 1.54
N GLY A 101 -10.10 -10.09 0.72
CA GLY A 101 -10.37 -8.65 0.70
C GLY A 101 -10.85 -8.12 2.06
N LEU A 102 -11.80 -8.79 2.71
CA LEU A 102 -12.31 -8.40 4.03
C LEU A 102 -11.24 -8.48 5.13
N VAL A 103 -10.47 -9.57 5.17
CA VAL A 103 -9.35 -9.71 6.11
C VAL A 103 -8.34 -8.60 5.90
N MET A 104 -8.01 -8.28 4.64
CA MET A 104 -7.08 -7.20 4.33
C MET A 104 -7.60 -5.83 4.79
N VAL A 105 -8.88 -5.51 4.57
CA VAL A 105 -9.48 -4.27 5.09
C VAL A 105 -9.40 -4.20 6.61
N ALA A 106 -9.75 -5.28 7.32
CA ALA A 106 -9.66 -5.32 8.77
C ALA A 106 -8.23 -5.07 9.27
N LEU A 107 -7.24 -5.70 8.63
CA LEU A 107 -5.82 -5.50 8.95
C LEU A 107 -5.33 -4.09 8.60
N ILE A 108 -5.82 -3.47 7.52
CA ILE A 108 -5.55 -2.06 7.19
C ILE A 108 -6.08 -1.15 8.31
N CYS A 109 -7.30 -1.37 8.79
CA CYS A 109 -7.87 -0.60 9.90
C CYS A 109 -7.01 -0.72 11.16
N VAL A 110 -6.56 -1.94 11.51
CA VAL A 110 -5.65 -2.17 12.64
C VAL A 110 -4.34 -1.41 12.44
N HIS A 111 -3.74 -1.50 11.25
CA HIS A 111 -2.51 -0.81 10.91
C HIS A 111 -2.63 0.71 11.11
N TYR A 112 -3.68 1.34 10.59
CA TYR A 112 -3.90 2.78 10.73
C TYR A 112 -4.24 3.19 12.16
N ALA A 113 -4.99 2.38 12.90
CA ALA A 113 -5.25 2.61 14.32
C ALA A 113 -3.95 2.61 15.16
N LEU A 114 -2.97 1.79 14.79
CA LEU A 114 -1.64 1.75 15.41
C LEU A 114 -0.65 2.80 14.86
N SER A 115 -1.07 3.62 13.89
CA SER A 115 -0.21 4.58 13.18
C SER A 115 -0.66 6.03 13.34
N THR A 116 -1.49 6.35 14.33
CA THR A 116 -2.08 7.68 14.55
C THR A 116 -1.05 8.80 14.62
N ASP A 117 0.05 8.60 15.34
CA ASP A 117 1.15 9.58 15.44
C ASP A 117 1.79 9.87 14.07
N ARG A 118 2.00 8.82 13.26
CA ARG A 118 2.54 8.97 11.90
C ARG A 118 1.56 9.65 10.97
N ILE A 119 0.27 9.34 11.08
CA ILE A 119 -0.78 10.02 10.28
C ILE A 119 -0.80 11.51 10.62
N ALA A 120 -0.80 11.86 11.91
CA ALA A 120 -0.74 13.24 12.35
C ALA A 120 0.54 13.94 11.87
N TRP A 121 1.68 13.24 11.84
CA TRP A 121 2.92 13.74 11.24
C TRP A 121 2.77 13.98 9.73
N LEU A 122 2.24 13.03 8.96
CA LEU A 122 2.03 13.16 7.52
C LEU A 122 1.15 14.37 7.20
N LEU A 123 0.03 14.54 7.90
CA LEU A 123 -0.91 15.64 7.63
C LEU A 123 -0.33 17.03 7.92
N ARG A 124 0.75 17.11 8.72
CA ARG A 124 1.47 18.37 9.00
C ARG A 124 2.63 18.61 8.04
N ARG A 125 2.94 17.67 7.15
CA ARG A 125 4.05 17.79 6.19
C ARG A 125 3.53 18.35 4.86
N PRO A 126 3.96 19.57 4.47
CA PRO A 126 3.60 20.16 3.20
C PRO A 126 4.21 19.40 2.03
#